data_AF-A0A8X6RV28-F1
#
_entry.id   AF-A0A8X6RV28-F1
#
_cell.length_a   1.000
_cell.length_b   1.000
_cell.length_c   1.000
_cell.angle_alpha   90.00
_cell.angle_beta   90.00
_cell.angle_gamma   90.00
#
_symmetry.space_group_name_H-M   'P 1'
#
loop_
_entity.id
_entity.type
_entity.pdbx_description
1 polymer ?
#
loop_
_entity_poly.entity_id
_entity_poly.type
_entity_poly.pdbx_seq_one_letter_code
_entity_poly.pdbx_strand_id
1 'polypeptide(L)'
;MFVGRAGIWRKGTPKHSSHPELFRQLALEVIKDIPDQALIVYTDGSRLVMGRAGSGIFSNTPGNDVKISIRNPDHCSVFRSELIAISGALYHALNSYKDSIWILRQTAEAPSNI
;
A
#
# COMPACT_ATOMS: atom_id res chain seq x y z
N MET A 1 -0.12 0.78 -9.30
CA MET A 1 -0.97 1.38 -8.26
C MET A 1 -2.26 0.58 -8.14
N PHE A 2 -2.57 0.02 -6.97
CA PHE A 2 -3.84 -0.63 -6.70
C PHE A 2 -4.59 0.19 -5.66
N VAL A 3 -5.78 0.67 -6.02
CA VAL A 3 -6.70 1.31 -5.09
C VAL A 3 -7.95 0.44 -5.06
N GLY A 4 -8.38 0.03 -3.87
CA GLY A 4 -9.50 -0.89 -3.71
C GLY A 4 -10.27 -0.62 -2.44
N ARG A 5 -11.58 -0.45 -2.56
CA ARG A 5 -12.53 -0.46 -1.45
C ARG A 5 -12.76 -1.91 -1.03
N ALA A 6 -12.71 -2.21 0.28
CA ALA A 6 -13.05 -3.55 0.77
C ALA A 6 -14.50 -3.88 0.38
N GLY A 7 -14.72 -4.89 -0.48
CA GLY A 7 -16.06 -5.42 -0.79
C GLY A 7 -16.41 -5.67 -2.26
N ILE A 8 -15.57 -5.36 -3.25
CA ILE A 8 -15.91 -5.58 -4.68
C ILE A 8 -14.75 -6.28 -5.40
N TRP A 9 -14.93 -7.56 -5.73
CA TRP A 9 -14.06 -8.30 -6.65
C TRP A 9 -14.86 -8.64 -7.92
N ARG A 10 -14.53 -8.02 -9.06
CA ARG A 10 -15.03 -8.47 -10.37
C ARG A 10 -14.02 -9.45 -10.98
N LYS A 11 -14.47 -10.66 -11.33
CA LYS A 11 -13.68 -11.60 -12.14
C LYS A 11 -13.64 -11.11 -13.59
N GLY A 12 -12.45 -10.77 -14.08
CA GLY A 12 -12.18 -10.57 -15.50
C GLY A 12 -10.99 -11.42 -15.92
N THR A 13 -11.15 -12.21 -16.98
CA THR A 13 -10.09 -13.04 -17.58
C THR A 13 -9.05 -12.16 -18.29
N PRO A 14 -7.74 -12.46 -18.22
CA PRO A 14 -6.70 -11.59 -18.77
C PRO A 14 -6.59 -11.76 -20.29
N LYS A 15 -6.93 -10.72 -21.05
CA LYS A 15 -6.48 -10.55 -22.44
C LYS A 15 -5.30 -9.58 -22.42
N HIS A 16 -4.24 -9.91 -23.14
CA HIS A 16 -2.96 -9.20 -23.17
C HIS A 16 -3.12 -7.82 -23.87
N SER A 17 -3.68 -6.85 -23.16
CA SER A 17 -3.58 -5.43 -23.46
C SER A 17 -3.04 -4.75 -22.22
N SER A 18 -1.73 -4.83 -22.03
CA SER A 18 -1.01 -4.09 -21.00
C SER A 18 -1.13 -2.60 -21.33
N HIS A 19 -2.14 -1.94 -20.77
CA HIS A 19 -2.27 -0.48 -20.76
C HIS A 19 -1.93 0.01 -19.35
N PRO A 20 -0.64 0.03 -18.95
CA PRO A 20 -0.23 0.57 -17.66
C PRO A 20 -0.71 2.01 -17.47
N GLU A 21 -0.85 2.78 -18.55
CA GLU A 21 -1.42 4.12 -18.55
C GLU A 21 -2.89 4.15 -18.15
N LEU A 22 -3.70 3.20 -18.63
CA LEU A 22 -5.12 3.10 -18.26
C LEU A 22 -5.28 2.75 -16.78
N PHE A 23 -4.48 1.78 -16.28
CA PHE A 23 -4.48 1.46 -14.85
C PHE A 23 -4.00 2.62 -13.98
N ARG A 24 -3.02 3.38 -14.46
CA ARG A 24 -2.55 4.60 -13.80
C ARG A 24 -3.65 5.65 -13.75
N GLN A 25 -4.36 5.88 -14.86
CA GLN A 25 -5.43 6.86 -14.94
C GLN A 25 -6.60 6.50 -14.02
N LEU A 26 -7.03 5.23 -14.04
CA LEU A 26 -8.06 4.72 -13.12
C LEU A 26 -7.63 4.88 -11.65
N ALA A 27 -6.37 4.60 -11.33
CA ALA A 27 -5.89 4.76 -9.97
C ALA A 27 -5.87 6.25 -9.54
N LEU A 28 -5.47 7.16 -10.43
CA LEU A 28 -5.50 8.60 -10.16
C LEU A 28 -6.92 9.13 -9.96
N GLU A 29 -7.89 8.61 -10.71
CA GLU A 29 -9.31 8.95 -10.54
C GLU A 29 -9.80 8.55 -9.15
N VAL A 30 -9.47 7.33 -8.70
CA VAL A 30 -9.85 6.88 -7.35
C VAL A 30 -9.14 7.67 -6.24
N ILE A 31 -7.89 8.12 -6.43
CA ILE A 31 -7.21 8.98 -5.44
C ILE A 31 -7.95 10.30 -5.24
N LYS A 32 -8.46 10.89 -6.33
CA LYS A 32 -9.16 12.19 -6.27
C LYS A 32 -10.45 12.12 -5.44
N ASP A 33 -11.05 10.93 -5.38
CA ASP A 33 -12.28 10.68 -4.63
C ASP A 33 -12.03 10.25 -3.17
N ILE A 34 -10.78 10.23 -2.71
CA ILE A 34 -10.46 9.93 -1.31
C ILE A 34 -10.89 11.13 -0.46
N PRO A 35 -11.79 10.95 0.53
CA PRO A 35 -12.23 12.04 1.39
C PRO A 35 -11.07 12.57 2.25
N ASP A 36 -11.09 13.86 2.56
CA ASP A 36 -10.04 14.52 3.36
C ASP A 36 -9.87 13.91 4.76
N GLN A 37 -10.95 13.36 5.34
CA GLN A 37 -10.94 12.67 6.62
C GLN A 37 -10.49 11.19 6.54
N ALA A 38 -10.13 10.70 5.36
CA ALA A 38 -9.66 9.32 5.20
C ALA A 38 -8.35 9.09 5.93
N LEU A 39 -8.22 7.90 6.52
CA LEU A 39 -6.94 7.43 7.00
C LEU A 39 -6.03 7.12 5.82
N ILE A 40 -4.88 7.79 5.76
CA ILE A 40 -3.84 7.51 4.76
C ILE A 40 -2.74 6.69 5.41
N VAL A 41 -2.56 5.46 4.94
CA VAL A 41 -1.50 4.55 5.37
C VAL A 41 -0.54 4.26 4.22
N TYR A 42 0.74 4.43 4.48
CA TYR A 42 1.87 4.11 3.62
C TYR A 42 2.52 2.81 4.10
N THR A 43 2.91 1.96 3.15
CA THR A 43 3.57 0.69 3.43
C THR A 43 4.86 0.57 2.63
N ASP A 44 5.88 -0.02 3.23
CA ASP A 44 7.13 -0.35 2.57
C ASP A 44 7.58 -1.77 2.95
N GLY A 45 8.15 -2.49 2.00
CA GLY A 45 8.81 -3.76 2.24
C GLY A 45 10.23 -3.69 1.74
N SER A 46 11.19 -3.96 2.63
CA SER A 46 12.60 -3.83 2.32
C SER A 46 13.36 -5.13 2.57
N ARG A 47 14.51 -5.25 1.90
CA ARG A 47 15.48 -6.33 2.08
C ARG A 47 16.88 -5.79 1.89
N LEU A 48 17.75 -6.05 2.87
CA LEU A 48 19.18 -5.77 2.82
C LEU A 48 19.92 -6.85 2.04
N VAL A 49 21.14 -6.52 1.57
CA VAL A 49 22.01 -7.43 0.82
C VAL A 49 22.32 -8.72 1.60
N MET A 50 22.47 -8.63 2.92
CA MET A 50 22.72 -9.78 3.81
C MET A 50 21.46 -10.62 4.11
N GLY A 51 20.38 -10.46 3.35
CA GLY A 51 19.15 -11.25 3.51
C GLY A 51 18.21 -10.78 4.61
N ARG A 52 18.62 -9.84 5.47
CA ARG A 52 17.72 -9.24 6.46
C ARG A 52 16.59 -8.49 5.78
N ALA A 53 15.36 -8.69 6.23
CA ALA A 53 14.17 -8.12 5.63
C ALA A 53 13.25 -7.51 6.68
N GLY A 54 12.51 -6.48 6.29
CA GLY A 54 11.58 -5.80 7.17
C GLY A 54 10.40 -5.22 6.41
N SER A 55 9.35 -4.89 7.17
CA SER A 55 8.15 -4.24 6.71
C SER A 55 7.91 -2.97 7.52
N GLY A 56 7.63 -1.87 6.84
CA GLY A 56 7.32 -0.58 7.44
C GLY A 56 5.89 -0.17 7.15
N ILE A 57 5.23 0.40 8.15
CA ILE A 57 3.92 1.03 8.02
C ILE A 57 4.03 2.43 8.62
N PHE A 58 3.50 3.41 7.91
CA PHE A 58 3.41 4.79 8.38
C PHE A 58 2.01 5.32 8.12
N SER A 59 1.39 5.94 9.12
CA SER A 59 0.09 6.58 8.99
C SER A 59 0.20 7.99 9.53
N ASN A 60 -0.20 8.96 8.72
CA ASN A 60 -0.30 10.36 9.14
C ASN A 60 -1.74 10.62 9.55
N THR A 61 -1.94 10.91 10.83
CA THR A 61 -3.25 11.33 11.36
C THR A 61 -3.07 12.65 12.09
N PRO A 62 -3.97 13.63 11.95
CA PRO A 62 -3.88 14.89 12.68
C PRO A 62 -3.69 14.65 14.19
N GLY A 63 -2.51 15.02 14.70
CA GLY A 63 -2.16 14.91 16.13
C GLY A 63 -1.58 13.57 16.58
N ASN A 64 -1.49 12.54 15.73
CA ASN A 64 -0.83 11.28 16.08
C ASN A 64 -0.32 10.50 14.85
N ASP A 65 0.98 10.62 14.58
CA ASP A 65 1.65 9.81 13.58
C ASP A 65 1.91 8.40 14.12
N VAL A 66 1.53 7.39 13.34
CA VAL A 66 1.77 5.98 13.69
C VAL A 66 2.87 5.42 12.79
N LYS A 67 3.91 4.87 13.40
CA LYS A 67 5.00 4.16 12.71
C LYS A 67 5.16 2.76 13.29
N ILE A 68 5.03 1.74 12.43
CA ILE A 68 5.21 0.34 12.81
C ILE A 68 6.33 -0.26 11.96
N SER A 69 7.28 -0.90 12.63
CA SER A 69 8.39 -1.61 11.99
C SER A 69 8.32 -3.09 12.36
N ILE A 70 8.22 -3.97 11.38
CA ILE A 70 8.12 -5.42 11.56
C ILE A 70 9.40 -6.06 11.03
N ARG A 71 10.05 -6.89 11.85
CA ARG A 71 11.17 -7.72 11.42
C ARG A 71 10.65 -9.00 10.80
N ASN A 72 10.97 -9.20 9.53
CA ASN A 72 10.60 -10.44 8.81
C ASN A 72 11.69 -11.50 8.99
N PRO A 73 11.40 -12.79 8.75
CA PRO A 73 12.43 -13.82 8.65
C PRO A 73 13.52 -13.45 7.65
N ASP A 74 14.72 -13.97 7.87
CA ASP A 74 15.80 -13.79 6.91
C ASP A 74 15.49 -14.42 5.56
N HIS A 75 16.03 -13.80 4.51
CA HIS A 75 15.81 -14.13 3.11
C HIS A 75 14.36 -13.98 2.63
N CYS A 76 13.50 -13.30 3.40
CA CYS A 76 12.18 -12.89 2.95
C CYS A 76 12.30 -11.97 1.73
N SER A 77 11.50 -12.22 0.68
CA SER A 77 11.50 -11.39 -0.51
C SER A 77 10.90 -10.01 -0.24
N VAL A 78 11.31 -9.00 -1.01
CA VAL A 78 10.70 -7.66 -0.99
C VAL A 78 9.18 -7.76 -1.16
N PHE A 79 8.71 -8.58 -2.10
CA PHE A 79 7.28 -8.81 -2.31
C PHE A 79 6.55 -9.35 -1.07
N ARG A 80 7.14 -10.30 -0.34
CA ARG A 80 6.53 -10.83 0.88
C ARG A 80 6.58 -9.80 2.01
N SER A 81 7.65 -9.02 2.13
CA SER A 81 7.73 -7.92 3.09
C SER A 81 6.64 -6.86 2.83
N GLU A 82 6.35 -6.56 1.56
CA GLU A 82 5.27 -5.64 1.19
C GLU A 82 3.89 -6.17 1.58
N LEU A 83 3.62 -7.47 1.34
CA LEU A 83 2.37 -8.09 1.76
C LEU A 83 2.19 -8.08 3.28
N ILE A 84 3.27 -8.31 4.03
CA ILE A 84 3.25 -8.22 5.50
C ILE A 84 2.95 -6.78 5.95
N ALA A 85 3.55 -5.78 5.28
CA ALA A 85 3.29 -4.37 5.57
C ALA A 85 1.80 -4.02 5.33
N ILE A 86 1.23 -4.43 4.19
CA ILE A 86 -0.19 -4.22 3.86
C ILE A 86 -1.10 -4.94 4.86
N SER A 87 -0.79 -6.18 5.22
CA SER A 87 -1.57 -6.93 6.21
C SER A 87 -1.55 -6.26 7.58
N GLY A 88 -0.39 -5.77 8.02
CA GLY A 88 -0.26 -5.04 9.28
C GLY A 88 -0.98 -3.68 9.25
N ALA A 89 -0.93 -2.99 8.11
CA ALA A 89 -1.66 -1.74 7.90
C ALA A 89 -3.17 -1.94 8.00
N LEU A 90 -3.71 -3.00 7.38
CA LEU A 90 -5.11 -3.38 7.49
C LEU A 90 -5.50 -3.70 8.93
N TYR A 91 -4.69 -4.49 9.64
CA TYR A 91 -4.94 -4.83 11.04
C TYR A 91 -4.94 -3.59 11.93
N HIS A 92 -4.00 -2.67 11.74
CA HIS A 92 -3.97 -1.40 12.46
C HIS A 92 -5.22 -0.54 12.15
N ALA A 93 -5.54 -0.38 10.86
CA ALA A 93 -6.66 0.45 10.43
C ALA A 93 -8.01 -0.09 10.96
N LEU A 94 -8.23 -1.40 10.91
CA LEU A 94 -9.47 -2.05 11.41
C LEU A 94 -9.64 -1.93 12.92
N ASN A 95 -8.55 -1.91 13.69
CA ASN A 95 -8.61 -1.80 15.15
C ASN A 95 -8.71 -0.34 15.63
N SER A 96 -8.16 0.61 14.86
CA SER A 96 -8.07 2.01 15.25
C SER A 96 -9.21 2.87 14.65
N TYR A 97 -9.79 2.47 13.51
CA TYR A 97 -10.77 3.27 12.77
C TYR A 97 -11.98 2.42 12.39
N LYS A 98 -13.19 2.90 12.74
CA LYS A 98 -14.47 2.23 12.44
C LYS A 98 -15.06 2.62 11.08
N ASP A 99 -14.48 3.62 10.42
CA ASP A 99 -14.93 4.17 9.14
C ASP A 99 -14.07 3.69 7.96
N SER A 100 -14.40 4.13 6.74
CA SER A 100 -13.81 3.70 5.47
C SER A 100 -12.26 3.82 5.44
N ILE A 101 -11.56 2.70 5.23
CA ILE A 101 -10.09 2.62 5.19
C ILE A 101 -9.60 2.70 3.74
N TRP A 102 -8.61 3.58 3.48
CA TRP A 102 -7.95 3.72 2.17
C TRP A 102 -6.46 3.41 2.31
N ILE A 103 -5.96 2.46 1.50
CA ILE A 103 -4.54 2.05 1.54
C ILE A 103 -3.86 2.53 0.26
N LEU A 104 -2.81 3.34 0.42
CA LEU A 104 -2.02 3.87 -0.68
C LEU A 104 -0.64 3.20 -0.66
N ARG A 105 -0.24 2.59 -1.77
CA ARG A 105 1.11 2.03 -1.95
C ARG A 105 1.88 2.84 -2.99
N GLN A 106 3.08 3.28 -2.62
CA GLN A 106 4.06 3.78 -3.56
C GLN A 106 4.79 2.61 -4.22
N THR A 107 4.38 2.23 -5.42
CA THR A 107 5.27 1.47 -6.32
C THR A 107 6.24 2.47 -6.94
N ALA A 108 7.53 2.34 -6.66
CA ALA A 108 8.56 3.23 -7.19
C ALA A 108 8.56 3.24 -8.74
N GLU A 109 8.02 4.31 -9.31
CA GLU A 109 8.68 5.01 -10.42
C GLU A 109 9.03 6.38 -9.86
N ALA A 110 10.31 6.57 -9.50
CA ALA A 110 10.82 7.90 -9.28
C ALA A 110 10.64 8.68 -10.60
N PRO A 111 10.18 9.94 -10.58
CA PRO A 111 10.41 10.81 -11.72
C PRO A 111 11.93 10.87 -11.90
N SER A 112 12.43 10.26 -12.97
CA SER A 112 13.75 10.55 -13.49
C SER A 112 13.71 12.01 -13.93
N ASN A 113 14.02 12.94 -13.01
CA ASN A 113 14.43 14.34 -13.22
C ASN A 113 14.46 15.05 -11.84
N ILE A 114 15.53 14.83 -11.08
CA ILE A 114 16.20 15.85 -10.25
C ILE A 114 17.70 15.66 -10.48
#